data_AF-A0A0L8I3I7-F1
#
_entry.id   AF-A0A0L8I3I7-F1
#
_cell.length_a   1.000
_cell.length_b   1.000
_cell.length_c   1.000
_cell.angle_alpha   90.00
_cell.angle_beta   90.00
_cell.angle_gamma   90.00
#
_symmetry.space_group_name_H-M   'P 1'
#
loop_
_entity.id
_entity.type
_entity.pdbx_description
1 polymer ?
#
loop_
_entity_poly.entity_id
_entity_poly.type
_entity_poly.pdbx_seq_one_letter_code
_entity_poly.pdbx_strand_id
1 'polypeptide(L)'
;MSSEKPRTVLGKYGNYTWPNRQLASKIDGEIVIGALHMIHERSEDMICGAIMPDGGIQALEVMLYTIDHINKDPDFLPGIRLGVLAKDDCDRDIYGLEQSVDFIR
;
A
#
# COMPACT_ATOMS: atom_id res chain seq x y z
N MET A 1 -13.75 15.97 6.97
CA MET A 1 -14.70 14.99 6.41
C MET A 1 -14.50 14.94 4.92
N SER A 2 -13.61 14.06 4.45
CA SER A 2 -13.42 13.85 3.01
C SER A 2 -14.62 13.07 2.48
N SER A 3 -15.33 13.65 1.52
CA SER A 3 -16.43 12.98 0.83
C SER A 3 -15.86 11.82 0.01
N GLU A 4 -15.97 10.59 0.51
CA GLU A 4 -15.68 9.41 -0.28
C GLU A 4 -16.64 9.37 -1.48
N LYS A 5 -16.10 9.59 -2.68
CA LYS A 5 -16.87 9.35 -3.91
C LYS A 5 -17.20 7.85 -3.99
N PRO A 6 -18.43 7.48 -4.37
CA PRO A 6 -18.82 6.08 -4.49
C PRO A 6 -17.89 5.39 -5.50
N ARG A 7 -17.14 4.38 -5.06
CA ARG A 7 -16.29 3.58 -5.93
C ARG A 7 -17.17 2.61 -6.70
N THR A 8 -17.41 2.89 -7.97
CA THR A 8 -18.16 2.00 -8.87
C THR A 8 -17.27 0.82 -9.26
N VAL A 9 -17.61 -0.39 -8.79
CA VAL A 9 -16.97 -1.64 -9.23
C VAL A 9 -17.90 -2.31 -10.23
N LEU A 10 -17.50 -2.36 -11.51
CA LEU A 10 -18.23 -3.06 -12.57
C LEU A 10 -17.36 -4.18 -13.14
N GLY A 11 -17.59 -5.40 -12.65
CA GLY A 11 -16.94 -6.61 -13.13
C GLY A 11 -17.44 -7.07 -14.50
N LYS A 12 -16.58 -7.83 -15.18
CA LYS A 12 -16.68 -8.52 -16.49
C LYS A 12 -17.02 -7.68 -17.74
N TYR A 13 -17.66 -6.51 -17.64
CA TYR A 13 -18.00 -5.65 -18.80
C TYR A 13 -17.97 -4.12 -18.52
N GLY A 14 -17.08 -3.59 -17.68
CA GLY A 14 -17.10 -2.15 -17.32
C GLY A 14 -15.82 -1.55 -16.74
N ASN A 15 -15.82 -0.22 -16.55
CA ASN A 15 -14.67 0.69 -16.40
C ASN A 15 -13.80 0.45 -15.15
N TYR A 16 -12.50 0.18 -15.34
CA TYR A 16 -11.51 -0.26 -14.32
C TYR A 16 -10.98 0.87 -13.43
N THR A 17 -11.77 1.33 -12.45
CA THR A 17 -11.27 2.28 -11.42
C THR A 17 -10.75 1.59 -10.16
N TRP A 18 -10.82 0.25 -10.08
CA TRP A 18 -10.46 -0.56 -8.92
C TRP A 18 -9.30 -1.54 -9.23
N PRO A 19 -8.24 -1.55 -8.39
CA PRO A 19 -7.92 -0.56 -7.37
C PRO A 19 -7.41 0.73 -8.04
N ASN A 20 -7.35 1.83 -7.29
CA ASN A 20 -6.65 3.01 -7.77
C ASN A 20 -5.14 2.79 -7.64
N ARG A 21 -4.49 2.50 -8.77
CA ARG A 21 -3.05 2.22 -8.88
C ARG A 21 -2.13 3.29 -8.27
N GLN A 22 -2.58 4.55 -8.21
CA GLN A 22 -1.75 5.64 -7.69
C GLN A 22 -1.82 5.77 -6.16
N LEU A 23 -2.73 5.04 -5.49
CA LEU A 23 -2.82 5.04 -4.05
C LEU A 23 -1.62 4.28 -3.45
N ALA A 24 -1.03 4.89 -2.43
CA ALA A 24 0.05 4.34 -1.64
C ALA A 24 -0.01 4.97 -0.24
N SER A 25 0.44 4.26 0.78
CA SER A 25 0.74 4.89 2.06
C SER A 25 2.11 5.56 1.96
N LYS A 26 2.18 6.83 2.32
CA LYS A 26 3.37 7.67 2.18
C LYS A 26 3.67 8.37 3.49
N ILE A 27 4.88 8.17 3.98
CA ILE A 27 5.46 8.92 5.10
C ILE A 27 6.81 9.45 4.61
N ASP A 28 7.02 10.75 4.71
CA ASP A 28 8.31 11.33 4.34
C ASP A 28 9.37 11.04 5.41
N GLY A 29 10.62 10.86 4.98
CA GLY A 29 11.77 10.62 5.83
C GLY A 29 13.07 10.72 5.05
N GLU A 30 14.19 10.73 5.76
CA GLU A 30 15.53 10.76 5.18
C GLU A 30 15.88 9.44 4.48
N ILE A 31 15.39 8.33 5.03
CA ILE A 31 15.43 7.01 4.41
C ILE A 31 14.00 6.53 4.24
N VAL A 32 13.59 6.24 3.00
CA VAL A 32 12.25 5.74 2.71
C VAL A 32 12.29 4.23 2.53
N ILE A 33 11.48 3.52 3.32
CA ILE A 33 11.31 2.07 3.20
C ILE A 33 10.19 1.79 2.19
N GLY A 34 10.53 1.17 1.07
CA GLY A 34 9.57 0.65 0.11
C GLY A 34 8.98 -0.68 0.59
N ALA A 35 7.66 -0.86 0.46
CA ALA A 35 6.99 -2.10 0.82
C ALA A 35 5.86 -2.45 -0.14
N LEU A 36 5.72 -3.75 -0.44
CA LEU A 36 4.52 -4.30 -1.05
C LEU A 36 3.73 -5.04 0.03
N HIS A 37 2.43 -4.77 0.06
CA HIS A 37 1.47 -5.43 0.92
C HIS A 37 0.36 -6.03 0.07
N MET A 38 -0.17 -7.17 0.51
CA MET A 38 -1.32 -7.80 -0.10
C MET A 38 -2.59 -7.19 0.51
N ILE A 39 -2.88 -5.92 0.20
CA ILE A 39 -4.03 -5.20 0.80
C ILE A 39 -5.34 -5.80 0.29
N HIS A 40 -5.35 -6.18 -0.98
CA HIS A 40 -6.45 -6.92 -1.60
C HIS A 40 -6.06 -8.35 -1.89
N GLU A 41 -7.05 -9.24 -1.90
CA GLU A 41 -6.88 -10.61 -2.37
C GLU A 41 -6.74 -10.65 -3.90
N ARG A 42 -6.24 -11.79 -4.41
CA ARG A 42 -6.21 -12.07 -5.83
C ARG A 42 -7.63 -12.19 -6.41
N SER A 43 -7.84 -11.67 -7.62
CA SER A 43 -9.08 -11.86 -8.39
C SER A 43 -8.81 -12.29 -9.83
N GLU A 44 -9.66 -13.17 -10.35
CA GLU A 44 -9.67 -13.56 -11.77
C GLU A 44 -10.54 -12.62 -12.63
N ASP A 45 -11.55 -11.97 -12.04
CA ASP A 45 -12.50 -11.09 -12.74
C ASP A 45 -12.15 -9.59 -12.63
N MET A 46 -11.28 -9.23 -11.69
CA MET A 46 -10.86 -7.86 -11.42
C MET A 46 -9.33 -7.76 -11.36
N ILE A 47 -8.80 -6.53 -11.41
CA ILE A 47 -7.36 -6.30 -11.19
C ILE A 47 -6.99 -6.79 -9.78
N CYS A 48 -7.80 -6.42 -8.78
CA CYS A 48 -7.67 -6.85 -7.38
C CYS A 48 -9.04 -7.22 -6.80
N GLY A 49 -9.05 -8.18 -5.87
CA GLY A 49 -10.25 -8.69 -5.20
C GLY A 49 -10.73 -7.81 -4.05
N ALA A 50 -11.40 -8.42 -3.07
CA ALA A 50 -11.80 -7.75 -1.85
C ALA A 50 -10.58 -7.37 -0.98
N ILE A 51 -10.76 -6.39 -0.09
CA ILE A 51 -9.75 -6.02 0.90
C ILE A 51 -9.57 -7.18 1.88
N MET A 52 -8.32 -7.50 2.20
CA MET A 52 -7.94 -8.44 3.26
C MET A 52 -7.70 -7.69 4.57
N PRO A 53 -8.59 -7.79 5.57
CA PRO A 53 -8.44 -7.05 6.82
C PRO A 53 -7.19 -7.45 7.61
N ASP A 54 -7.00 -8.76 7.83
CA ASP A 54 -5.90 -9.27 8.67
C ASP A 54 -4.60 -9.44 7.87
N GLY A 55 -4.67 -10.00 6.65
CA GLY A 55 -3.48 -10.22 5.82
C GLY A 55 -2.93 -8.93 5.18
N GLY A 56 -3.81 -7.97 4.92
CA GLY A 56 -3.48 -6.76 4.18
C GLY A 56 -3.41 -5.52 5.05
N ILE A 57 -4.56 -5.08 5.56
CA ILE A 57 -4.69 -3.83 6.32
C ILE A 57 -3.90 -3.91 7.62
N GLN A 58 -4.03 -4.99 8.39
CA GLN A 58 -3.29 -5.14 9.64
C GLN A 58 -1.78 -5.22 9.38
N ALA A 59 -1.32 -5.91 8.34
CA ALA A 59 0.09 -5.96 7.99
C ALA A 59 0.65 -4.58 7.61
N LEU A 60 -0.10 -3.80 6.83
CA LEU A 60 0.25 -2.42 6.51
C LEU A 60 0.33 -1.58 7.79
N GLU A 61 -0.68 -1.66 8.67
CA GLU A 61 -0.69 -0.85 9.89
C GLU A 61 0.39 -1.25 10.89
N VAL A 62 0.76 -2.53 10.96
CA VAL A 62 1.91 -2.96 11.77
C VAL A 62 3.19 -2.30 11.27
N MET A 63 3.40 -2.20 9.96
CA MET A 63 4.54 -1.47 9.40
C MET A 63 4.50 0.02 9.80
N LEU A 64 3.38 0.70 9.57
CA LEU A 64 3.24 2.13 9.88
C LEU A 64 3.43 2.41 11.37
N TYR A 65 2.82 1.60 12.24
CA TYR A 65 3.00 1.67 13.69
C TYR A 65 4.46 1.46 14.10
N THR A 66 5.15 0.50 13.48
CA THR A 66 6.55 0.21 13.79
C THR A 66 7.45 1.39 13.41
N ILE A 67 7.22 2.01 12.25
CA ILE A 67 7.94 3.20 11.81
C ILE A 67 7.70 4.38 12.75
N ASP A 68 6.44 4.60 13.15
CA ASP A 68 6.10 5.62 14.13
C ASP A 68 6.74 5.38 15.50
N HIS A 69 6.87 4.12 15.91
CA HIS A 69 7.52 3.77 17.16
C HIS A 69 9.03 4.02 17.10
N ILE A 70 9.69 3.56 16.04
CA ILE A 70 11.13 3.77 15.79
C ILE A 70 11.45 5.26 15.74
N ASN A 71 10.70 6.05 14.98
CA ASN A 71 10.95 7.49 14.84
C ASN A 71 10.77 8.29 16.15
N LYS A 72 10.14 7.70 17.18
CA LYS A 72 9.99 8.32 18.51
C LYS A 72 11.11 7.94 19.46
N ASP A 73 11.89 6.91 19.15
CA ASP A 73 13.03 6.49 19.94
C ASP A 73 14.28 7.30 19.54
N PRO A 74 14.76 8.22 20.40
CA PRO A 74 15.91 9.06 20.07
C PRO A 74 17.23 8.29 20.02
N ASP A 75 17.29 7.09 20.61
CA ASP A 75 18.52 6.28 20.68
C ASP A 75 18.65 5.33 19.48
N PHE A 76 17.54 5.00 18.82
CA PHE A 76 17.48 4.10 17.67
C PHE A 76 17.43 4.91 16.36
N LEU A 77 18.61 5.15 15.76
CA LEU A 77 18.84 5.99 14.56
C LEU A 77 18.84 7.52 14.84
N PRO A 78 19.77 8.02 15.67
CA PRO A 78 19.83 9.43 16.00
C PRO A 78 20.04 10.30 14.77
N GLY A 79 19.14 11.25 14.55
CA GLY A 79 19.20 12.18 13.42
C GLY A 79 18.78 11.58 12.08
N ILE A 80 18.12 10.42 12.07
CA ILE A 80 17.52 9.83 10.86
C ILE A 80 16.06 9.49 11.13
N ARG A 81 15.15 10.07 10.35
CA ARG A 81 13.73 9.73 10.33
C ARG A 81 13.44 8.78 9.19
N LEU A 82 12.85 7.63 9.51
CA LEU A 82 12.36 6.68 8.52
C LEU A 82 11.04 7.14 7.91
N GLY A 83 10.98 7.11 6.59
CA GLY A 83 9.78 7.26 5.78
C GLY A 83 9.29 5.93 5.24
N VAL A 84 8.16 5.95 4.57
CA VAL A 84 7.49 4.77 4.00
C VAL A 84 6.94 5.11 2.62
N LEU A 85 7.09 4.17 1.69
CA LEU A 85 6.30 4.11 0.46
C LEU A 85 5.75 2.69 0.33
N ALA A 86 4.54 2.48 0.84
CA ALA A 86 3.87 1.18 0.82
C ALA A 86 2.79 1.14 -0.27
N LYS A 87 2.82 0.07 -1.07
CA LYS A 87 1.92 -0.15 -2.19
C LYS A 87 1.27 -1.52 -2.11
N ASP A 88 0.14 -1.64 -2.79
CA ASP A 88 -0.63 -2.87 -2.86
C ASP A 88 -0.23 -3.71 -4.06
N ASP A 89 0.11 -4.98 -3.86
CA ASP A 89 0.46 -5.92 -4.95
C ASP A 89 -0.71 -6.85 -5.34
N CYS A 90 -1.80 -6.81 -4.58
CA CYS A 90 -3.00 -7.62 -4.79
C CYS A 90 -2.76 -9.13 -4.92
N ASP A 91 -1.72 -9.66 -4.26
CA ASP A 91 -1.33 -11.07 -4.36
C ASP A 91 -1.13 -11.54 -5.82
N ARG A 92 -0.57 -10.65 -6.65
CA ARG A 92 -0.42 -10.89 -8.09
C ARG A 92 0.92 -10.42 -8.63
N ASP A 93 1.75 -11.38 -9.03
CA ASP A 93 3.12 -11.17 -9.50
C ASP A 93 3.28 -10.01 -10.51
N ILE A 94 2.46 -9.99 -11.57
CA ILE A 94 2.55 -8.97 -12.62
C ILE A 94 2.19 -7.58 -12.05
N TYR A 95 1.16 -7.50 -11.22
CA TYR A 95 0.74 -6.23 -10.63
C TYR A 95 1.76 -5.72 -9.61
N GLY A 96 2.28 -6.61 -8.77
CA GLY A 96 3.37 -6.32 -7.84
C GLY A 96 4.65 -5.85 -8.55
N LEU A 97 5.00 -6.47 -9.68
CA LEU A 97 6.13 -6.01 -10.50
C LEU A 97 5.88 -4.60 -11.04
N GLU A 98 4.69 -4.32 -11.56
CA GLU A 98 4.32 -2.98 -12.04
C GLU A 98 4.34 -1.92 -10.93
N GLN A 99 3.98 -2.28 -9.69
CA GLN A 99 4.13 -1.40 -8.52
C GLN A 99 5.59 -1.18 -8.15
N SER A 100 6.41 -2.24 -8.23
CA SER A 100 7.83 -2.21 -7.85
C SER A 100 8.66 -1.27 -8.72
N VAL A 101 8.24 -1.04 -9.97
CA VAL A 101 8.88 -0.05 -10.86
C VAL A 101 8.88 1.35 -10.24
N ASP A 102 7.87 1.68 -9.42
CA ASP A 102 7.81 2.99 -8.78
C ASP A 102 8.83 3.16 -7.62
N PHE A 103 9.47 2.08 -7.16
CA PHE A 103 10.52 2.14 -6.13
C PHE A 103 11.91 2.46 -6.69
N ILE A 104 12.12 2.28 -7.99
CA ILE A 104 13.44 2.43 -8.63
C ILE A 104 13.51 3.65 -9.58
N ARG A 105 12.50 4.52 -9.52
CA ARG A 105 12.48 5.76 -10.30
C ARG A 105 13.33 6.86 -9.68
#